data_AF-A0A8T4UA68-F1
#
_entry.id   AF-A0A8T4UA68-F1
#
_cell.length_a   1.000
_cell.length_b   1.000
_cell.length_c   1.000
_cell.angle_alpha   90.00
_cell.angle_beta   90.00
_cell.angle_gamma   90.00
#
_symmetry.space_group_name_H-M   'P 1'
#
loop_
_entity.id
_entity.type
_entity.pdbx_description
1 polymer ?
#
loop_
_entity_poly.entity_id
_entity_poly.type
_entity_poly.pdbx_seq_one_letter_code
_entity_poly.pdbx_strand_id
1 'polypeptide(L)'
;MNLSKNILVMLLILILYSSIIYAETYQIKPSTECTPERTLLKISNSKGESTNAHGEVYNGAGNYPNAVCYMPQAFPQSETIHTCTANNANLLLKLSSTTNAHAEVKTGTLYTTNVCYRNLQCTSVKGNCDATTNGECAVRLSSETNAHISSCSDTNYPISVCCKSSTTTPAETSCNVDSDCQAGYACSQEKCKRTCSTRMDCGPLGQYLCRDGFCDTLRASDKPACLTNDQCEDWQICSSRTCAAKTCNSNDECTGGECDSGTNTCKPKDSGTPGDDVYGGYPTDSTGKNCVFQKDCDNGNICSPETGKCAPSECSEDTDCTTTGETCAKYGKENGLCLNCNEDTDGDRVNDCDDICPKVPARGNTESECESNIPSCESLGGVDCTGETSSCLTGEEYTTTRSIKCCKPNANDPTEPVCNPGGQYVSSLGTVVSFQKSPCIDEDGDGLGTITVKPIKQDGSTLSIPDLGTLGITAINSNIDGTYTEECTTLPSNYNGPETPFYTYISIFLTLVILGMFYMTRLNRKL
;
A
#
# COMPACT_ATOMS: atom_id res chain seq x y z
N MET A 1 -7.33 -21.57 39.74
CA MET A 1 -6.68 -22.48 38.77
C MET A 1 -7.41 -22.63 37.42
N ASN A 2 -8.65 -22.15 37.22
CA ASN A 2 -9.33 -22.26 35.91
C ASN A 2 -8.99 -21.11 34.92
N LEU A 3 -8.50 -19.97 35.42
CA LEU A 3 -8.15 -18.82 34.57
C LEU A 3 -6.93 -19.10 33.67
N SER A 4 -5.96 -19.89 34.14
CA SER A 4 -4.76 -20.22 33.34
C SER A 4 -5.04 -21.18 32.19
N LYS A 5 -6.05 -22.07 32.31
CA LYS A 5 -6.43 -23.00 31.24
C LYS A 5 -7.09 -22.29 30.06
N ASN A 6 -7.97 -21.33 30.32
CA ASN A 6 -8.68 -20.61 29.23
C ASN A 6 -7.75 -19.65 28.49
N ILE A 7 -6.80 -19.02 29.20
CA ILE A 7 -5.77 -18.18 28.57
C ILE A 7 -4.87 -19.02 27.66
N LEU A 8 -4.44 -20.20 28.12
CA LEU A 8 -3.62 -21.11 27.31
C LEU A 8 -4.33 -21.56 26.03
N VAL A 9 -5.62 -21.90 26.11
CA VAL A 9 -6.43 -22.32 24.94
C VAL A 9 -6.62 -21.17 23.94
N MET A 10 -6.90 -19.95 24.41
CA MET A 10 -6.98 -18.76 23.56
C MET A 10 -5.66 -18.46 22.84
N LEU A 11 -4.54 -18.54 23.57
CA LEU A 11 -3.20 -18.31 23.00
C LEU A 11 -2.84 -19.37 21.95
N LEU A 12 -3.24 -20.62 22.17
CA LEU A 12 -3.07 -21.71 21.21
C LEU A 12 -3.93 -21.49 19.95
N ILE A 13 -5.18 -21.03 20.09
CA ILE A 13 -6.04 -20.69 18.95
C ILE A 13 -5.46 -19.50 18.17
N LEU A 14 -4.91 -18.48 18.86
CA LEU A 14 -4.30 -17.32 18.22
C LEU A 14 -3.02 -17.69 17.45
N ILE A 15 -2.19 -18.57 18.01
CA ILE A 15 -0.98 -19.11 17.35
C ILE A 15 -1.36 -19.97 16.14
N LEU A 16 -2.42 -20.77 16.25
CA LEU A 16 -2.93 -21.57 15.13
C LEU A 16 -3.58 -20.71 14.03
N TYR A 17 -4.17 -19.56 14.38
CA TYR A 17 -4.72 -18.61 13.41
C TYR A 17 -3.64 -17.76 12.72
N SER A 18 -2.58 -17.37 13.44
CA SER A 18 -1.46 -16.62 12.85
C SER A 18 -0.55 -17.48 11.96
N SER A 19 -0.69 -18.82 12.04
CA SER A 19 -0.02 -19.77 11.16
C SER A 19 -0.89 -20.23 10.00
N ILE A 20 -1.99 -19.51 9.67
CA ILE A 20 -2.59 -19.58 8.34
C ILE A 20 -1.58 -18.90 7.39
N ILE A 21 -0.65 -19.74 6.91
CA ILE A 21 0.40 -19.44 5.96
C ILE A 21 -0.25 -18.77 4.76
N TYR A 22 0.12 -17.51 4.52
CA TYR A 22 -0.13 -16.85 3.25
C TYR A 22 0.55 -17.69 2.16
N ALA A 23 -0.22 -18.55 1.49
CA ALA A 23 0.23 -19.22 0.29
C ALA A 23 0.60 -18.15 -0.74
N GLU A 24 1.70 -18.37 -1.46
CA GLU A 24 2.27 -17.46 -2.46
C GLU A 24 1.36 -17.37 -3.68
N THR A 25 0.21 -16.74 -3.50
CA THR A 25 -0.85 -16.66 -4.50
C THR A 25 -0.51 -15.58 -5.48
N TYR A 26 -0.24 -15.97 -6.72
CA TYR A 26 -0.22 -15.03 -7.83
C TYR A 26 -1.51 -14.20 -7.81
N GLN A 27 -1.39 -12.88 -7.90
CA GLN A 27 -2.54 -11.98 -7.82
C GLN A 27 -2.55 -11.03 -9.00
N ILE A 28 -3.72 -10.84 -9.60
CA ILE A 28 -3.95 -9.72 -10.51
C ILE A 28 -4.25 -8.50 -9.65
N LYS A 29 -3.43 -7.47 -9.77
CA LYS A 29 -3.57 -6.19 -9.05
C LYS A 29 -3.42 -5.02 -10.01
N PRO A 30 -3.81 -3.80 -9.60
CA PRO A 30 -3.43 -2.61 -10.32
C PRO A 30 -1.91 -2.58 -10.57
N SER A 31 -1.50 -2.19 -11.77
CA SER A 31 -0.08 -2.21 -12.17
C SER A 31 0.79 -1.34 -11.26
N THR A 32 0.23 -0.30 -10.65
CA THR A 32 0.87 0.58 -9.66
C THR A 32 1.16 -0.09 -8.31
N GLU A 33 0.48 -1.18 -7.98
CA GLU A 33 0.70 -1.93 -6.73
C GLU A 33 1.78 -3.01 -6.87
N CYS A 34 2.28 -3.23 -8.08
CA CYS A 34 3.27 -4.25 -8.37
C CYS A 34 4.54 -3.60 -8.87
N THR A 35 5.60 -3.71 -8.06
CA THR A 35 6.91 -3.24 -8.50
C THR A 35 7.34 -4.02 -9.75
N PRO A 36 8.21 -3.45 -10.60
CA PRO A 36 8.73 -4.18 -11.76
C PRO A 36 9.32 -5.54 -11.38
N GLU A 37 9.88 -5.66 -10.17
CA GLU A 37 10.46 -6.90 -9.67
C GLU A 37 9.45 -8.00 -9.40
N ARG A 38 8.20 -7.61 -9.09
CA ARG A 38 7.11 -8.52 -8.75
C ARG A 38 6.16 -8.78 -9.91
N THR A 39 6.29 -8.04 -11.00
CA THR A 39 5.36 -8.10 -12.14
C THR A 39 5.78 -9.18 -13.11
N LEU A 40 5.01 -10.27 -13.22
CA LEU A 40 5.24 -11.31 -14.22
C LEU A 40 4.95 -10.80 -15.65
N LEU A 41 3.79 -10.18 -15.81
CA LEU A 41 3.32 -9.54 -17.03
C LEU A 41 2.22 -8.52 -16.69
N LYS A 42 1.91 -7.63 -17.62
CA LYS A 42 0.73 -6.75 -17.53
C LYS A 42 -0.41 -7.29 -18.40
N ILE A 43 -1.65 -6.96 -18.04
CA ILE A 43 -2.84 -7.38 -18.79
C ILE A 43 -3.81 -6.21 -19.00
N SER A 44 -4.45 -6.17 -20.17
CA SER A 44 -5.18 -4.99 -20.66
C SER A 44 -6.46 -4.66 -19.89
N ASN A 45 -7.08 -5.64 -19.25
CA ASN A 45 -8.39 -5.43 -18.65
C ASN A 45 -8.37 -4.41 -17.54
N SER A 46 -9.49 -3.70 -17.40
CA SER A 46 -9.84 -2.76 -16.35
C SER A 46 -10.10 -3.45 -15.00
N LYS A 47 -10.03 -2.67 -13.90
CA LYS A 47 -10.12 -3.14 -12.51
C LYS A 47 -11.31 -4.08 -12.28
N GLY A 48 -11.03 -5.34 -11.95
CA GLY A 48 -12.03 -6.33 -11.52
C GLY A 48 -12.42 -7.34 -12.59
N GLU A 49 -12.32 -6.97 -13.86
CA GLU A 49 -12.52 -7.91 -14.96
C GLU A 49 -11.18 -8.55 -15.30
N SER A 50 -11.15 -9.87 -15.33
CA SER A 50 -9.91 -10.61 -15.53
C SER A 50 -10.12 -11.66 -16.59
N THR A 51 -10.86 -11.34 -17.65
CA THR A 51 -11.18 -12.26 -18.74
C THR A 51 -10.94 -11.54 -20.06
N ASN A 52 -10.61 -12.24 -21.12
CA ASN A 52 -10.46 -11.64 -22.45
C ASN A 52 -9.31 -10.62 -22.57
N ALA A 53 -8.35 -10.64 -21.64
CA ALA A 53 -7.29 -9.64 -21.60
C ALA A 53 -6.18 -9.95 -22.62
N HIS A 54 -5.65 -8.91 -23.23
CA HIS A 54 -4.39 -8.98 -23.96
C HIS A 54 -3.22 -8.85 -22.98
N GLY A 55 -2.09 -9.47 -23.33
CA GLY A 55 -0.87 -9.45 -22.54
C GLY A 55 0.12 -8.38 -22.99
N GLU A 56 0.95 -7.97 -22.05
CA GLU A 56 2.08 -7.08 -22.25
C GLU A 56 3.24 -7.53 -21.34
N VAL A 57 4.49 -7.41 -21.80
CA VAL A 57 5.66 -7.69 -20.97
C VAL A 57 5.72 -6.76 -19.75
N TYR A 58 6.39 -7.16 -18.66
CA TYR A 58 6.40 -6.41 -17.40
C TYR A 58 6.80 -4.92 -17.53
N ASN A 59 7.64 -4.59 -18.51
CA ASN A 59 8.12 -3.23 -18.81
C ASN A 59 7.55 -2.66 -20.11
N GLY A 60 6.45 -3.22 -20.62
CA GLY A 60 5.81 -2.71 -21.83
C GLY A 60 5.17 -1.34 -21.62
N ALA A 61 5.00 -0.62 -22.74
CA ALA A 61 4.59 0.78 -22.83
C ALA A 61 3.07 0.99 -23.06
N GLY A 62 2.29 -0.08 -23.07
CA GLY A 62 0.85 -0.10 -23.33
C GLY A 62 -0.01 0.44 -22.19
N ASN A 63 0.61 0.82 -21.07
CA ASN A 63 -0.05 1.42 -19.89
C ASN A 63 -1.21 0.57 -19.36
N TYR A 64 -1.05 -0.75 -19.41
CA TYR A 64 -2.06 -1.69 -18.92
C TYR A 64 -2.33 -1.47 -17.42
N PRO A 65 -3.60 -1.31 -17.02
CA PRO A 65 -3.94 -0.89 -15.67
C PRO A 65 -3.74 -2.00 -14.64
N ASN A 66 -3.59 -3.25 -15.08
CA ASN A 66 -3.43 -4.41 -14.22
C ASN A 66 -2.14 -5.19 -14.54
N ALA A 67 -1.60 -5.83 -13.51
CA ALA A 67 -0.41 -6.66 -13.54
C ALA A 67 -0.67 -8.01 -12.86
N VAL A 68 -0.06 -9.07 -13.38
CA VAL A 68 0.02 -10.37 -12.71
C VAL A 68 1.24 -10.35 -11.82
N CYS A 69 1.03 -10.41 -10.52
CA CYS A 69 2.06 -10.15 -9.53
C CYS A 69 2.43 -11.41 -8.77
N TYR A 70 3.73 -11.66 -8.64
CA TYR A 70 4.29 -12.71 -7.82
C TYR A 70 4.85 -12.10 -6.53
N MET A 71 4.28 -12.49 -5.39
CA MET A 71 4.59 -11.92 -4.07
C MET A 71 5.22 -12.95 -3.13
N PRO A 72 6.46 -13.42 -3.39
CA PRO A 72 7.14 -14.28 -2.43
C PRO A 72 7.60 -13.48 -1.22
N GLN A 73 7.81 -14.19 -0.10
CA GLN A 73 8.17 -13.58 1.18
C GLN A 73 9.58 -12.94 1.20
N ALA A 74 10.46 -13.32 0.25
CA ALA A 74 11.81 -12.78 0.12
C ALA A 74 12.16 -12.56 -1.36
N PHE A 75 12.49 -11.31 -1.73
CA PHE A 75 12.85 -10.97 -3.11
C PHE A 75 14.32 -10.54 -3.20
N PRO A 76 15.17 -11.20 -4.02
CA PRO A 76 16.45 -10.64 -4.41
C PRO A 76 16.20 -9.54 -5.45
N GLN A 77 16.52 -8.29 -5.13
CA GLN A 77 16.53 -7.20 -6.11
C GLN A 77 17.66 -7.46 -7.11
N SER A 78 17.31 -7.93 -8.30
CA SER A 78 18.27 -8.14 -9.39
C SER A 78 17.61 -7.80 -10.72
N GLU A 79 18.30 -7.03 -11.55
CA GLU A 79 17.84 -6.64 -12.90
C GLU A 79 17.66 -7.84 -13.86
N THR A 80 18.13 -9.03 -13.48
CA THR A 80 18.08 -10.24 -14.32
C THR A 80 16.83 -11.08 -14.15
N ILE A 81 15.87 -10.65 -13.33
CA ILE A 81 14.72 -11.49 -12.97
C ILE A 81 13.81 -11.82 -14.17
N HIS A 82 13.73 -10.97 -15.19
CA HIS A 82 12.87 -11.19 -16.37
C HIS A 82 13.61 -11.84 -17.54
N THR A 83 14.89 -12.15 -17.37
CA THR A 83 15.71 -12.76 -18.42
C THR A 83 15.44 -14.26 -18.51
N CYS A 84 15.14 -14.75 -19.71
CA CYS A 84 14.99 -16.18 -19.95
C CYS A 84 16.33 -16.91 -19.80
N THR A 85 16.32 -18.06 -19.13
CA THR A 85 17.48 -18.95 -19.10
C THR A 85 17.73 -19.53 -20.49
N ALA A 86 18.97 -19.93 -20.77
CA ALA A 86 19.35 -20.48 -22.08
C ALA A 86 18.50 -21.69 -22.52
N ASN A 87 17.95 -22.45 -21.57
CA ASN A 87 17.07 -23.59 -21.81
C ASN A 87 15.57 -23.26 -21.61
N ASN A 88 15.20 -21.99 -21.41
CA ASN A 88 13.83 -21.54 -21.12
C ASN A 88 13.19 -22.27 -19.92
N ALA A 89 13.99 -22.72 -18.94
CA ALA A 89 13.47 -23.34 -17.73
C ALA A 89 12.51 -22.40 -16.97
N ASN A 90 12.79 -21.10 -16.99
CA ASN A 90 12.01 -20.05 -16.34
C ASN A 90 11.01 -19.32 -17.26
N LEU A 91 10.75 -19.86 -18.45
CA LEU A 91 9.71 -19.34 -19.36
C LEU A 91 8.33 -19.66 -18.80
N LEU A 92 7.48 -18.63 -18.66
CA LEU A 92 6.08 -18.71 -18.23
C LEU A 92 5.19 -19.03 -19.43
N LEU A 93 5.19 -18.12 -20.41
CA LEU A 93 4.37 -18.14 -21.62
C LEU A 93 5.05 -17.30 -22.71
N LYS A 94 4.45 -17.24 -23.89
CA LYS A 94 4.93 -16.39 -24.99
C LYS A 94 3.82 -15.47 -25.47
N LEU A 95 4.19 -14.28 -25.94
CA LEU A 95 3.32 -13.24 -26.43
C LEU A 95 3.61 -12.96 -27.91
N SER A 96 2.55 -12.70 -28.68
CA SER A 96 2.66 -12.33 -30.11
C SER A 96 3.41 -11.01 -30.35
N SER A 97 3.46 -10.12 -29.35
CA SER A 97 4.15 -8.82 -29.37
C SER A 97 4.57 -8.44 -27.94
N THR A 98 5.29 -7.33 -27.75
CA THR A 98 5.65 -6.81 -26.42
C THR A 98 4.47 -6.12 -25.72
N THR A 99 3.49 -5.66 -26.47
CA THR A 99 2.25 -5.02 -25.99
C THR A 99 1.08 -5.44 -26.86
N ASN A 100 -0.15 -5.34 -26.34
CA ASN A 100 -1.36 -5.70 -27.06
C ASN A 100 -1.31 -7.09 -27.71
N ALA A 101 -0.81 -8.05 -26.95
CA ALA A 101 -0.45 -9.36 -27.48
C ALA A 101 -1.41 -10.45 -27.04
N HIS A 102 -1.80 -11.31 -27.99
CA HIS A 102 -2.28 -12.66 -27.66
C HIS A 102 -1.15 -13.50 -27.08
N ALA A 103 -1.51 -14.49 -26.26
CA ALA A 103 -0.59 -15.41 -25.62
C ALA A 103 -0.58 -16.82 -26.27
N GLU A 104 0.51 -17.55 -26.08
CA GLU A 104 0.57 -18.99 -26.32
C GLU A 104 1.28 -19.69 -25.16
N VAL A 105 1.00 -20.98 -25.00
CA VAL A 105 1.65 -21.82 -24.00
C VAL A 105 3.16 -21.90 -24.24
N LYS A 106 3.93 -22.19 -23.19
CA LYS A 106 5.40 -22.28 -23.22
C LYS A 106 5.97 -23.15 -24.36
N THR A 107 5.30 -24.26 -24.68
CA THR A 107 5.70 -25.22 -25.71
C THR A 107 5.32 -24.78 -27.13
N GLY A 108 4.52 -23.71 -27.25
CA GLY A 108 4.19 -23.07 -28.51
C GLY A 108 5.43 -22.56 -29.25
N THR A 109 5.31 -22.40 -30.56
CA THR A 109 6.41 -21.96 -31.43
C THR A 109 6.02 -20.80 -32.34
N LEU A 110 4.77 -20.32 -32.25
CA LEU A 110 4.27 -19.28 -33.14
C LEU A 110 4.78 -17.90 -32.72
N TYR A 111 4.96 -17.69 -31.41
CA TYR A 111 5.32 -16.40 -30.84
C TYR A 111 6.77 -16.39 -30.36
N THR A 112 7.42 -15.23 -30.53
CA THR A 112 8.84 -15.05 -30.23
C THR A 112 9.09 -14.18 -29.01
N THR A 113 8.07 -13.47 -28.49
CA THR A 113 8.23 -12.63 -27.30
C THR A 113 8.03 -13.49 -26.06
N ASN A 114 9.12 -13.82 -25.39
CA ASN A 114 9.08 -14.66 -24.20
C ASN A 114 8.75 -13.84 -22.95
N VAL A 115 7.88 -14.37 -22.08
CA VAL A 115 7.67 -13.87 -20.73
C VAL A 115 8.35 -14.83 -19.76
N CYS A 116 9.43 -14.38 -19.12
CA CYS A 116 10.25 -15.19 -18.25
C CYS A 116 10.33 -14.56 -16.87
N TYR A 117 10.46 -15.40 -15.84
CA TYR A 117 10.62 -14.91 -14.48
C TYR A 117 11.51 -15.85 -13.68
N ARG A 118 12.61 -15.31 -13.16
CA ARG A 118 13.67 -16.04 -12.48
C ARG A 118 13.10 -16.79 -11.28
N ASN A 119 13.63 -17.99 -11.07
CA ASN A 119 13.22 -18.91 -10.02
C ASN A 119 11.76 -19.39 -10.12
N LEU A 120 11.06 -19.21 -11.24
CA LEU A 120 9.81 -19.92 -11.50
C LEU A 120 10.04 -21.07 -12.47
N GLN A 121 9.37 -22.18 -12.21
CA GLN A 121 9.20 -23.27 -13.17
C GLN A 121 7.72 -23.37 -13.50
N CYS A 122 7.39 -23.05 -14.75
CA CYS A 122 6.01 -23.01 -15.20
C CYS A 122 5.71 -24.08 -16.24
N THR A 123 4.49 -24.59 -16.19
CA THR A 123 3.90 -25.52 -17.16
C THR A 123 2.47 -25.13 -17.45
N SER A 124 2.01 -25.38 -18.66
CA SER A 124 0.61 -25.21 -19.03
C SER A 124 -0.13 -26.53 -18.89
N VAL A 125 -1.29 -26.54 -18.25
CA VAL A 125 -2.13 -27.73 -18.08
C VAL A 125 -3.58 -27.41 -18.46
N LYS A 126 -4.29 -28.40 -19.01
CA LYS A 126 -5.74 -28.28 -19.22
C LYS A 126 -6.46 -28.53 -17.90
N GLY A 127 -7.31 -27.60 -17.47
CA GLY A 127 -7.97 -27.62 -16.17
C GLY A 127 -7.20 -26.83 -15.11
N ASN A 128 -7.33 -27.23 -13.84
CA ASN A 128 -6.74 -26.52 -12.70
C ASN A 128 -5.30 -26.97 -12.43
N CYS A 129 -4.52 -26.09 -11.81
CA CYS A 129 -3.21 -26.43 -11.28
C CYS A 129 -3.31 -27.37 -10.08
N ASP A 130 -2.31 -28.25 -9.95
CA ASP A 130 -2.05 -29.06 -8.78
C ASP A 130 -0.82 -28.47 -8.09
N ALA A 131 -1.08 -27.82 -6.96
CA ALA A 131 -0.08 -27.15 -6.13
C ALA A 131 1.13 -28.03 -5.79
N THR A 132 0.95 -29.36 -5.73
CA THR A 132 2.01 -30.32 -5.41
C THR A 132 2.93 -30.59 -6.60
N THR A 133 2.36 -30.75 -7.79
CA THR A 133 3.12 -31.22 -8.98
C THR A 133 3.58 -30.06 -9.85
N ASN A 134 2.68 -29.14 -10.18
CA ASN A 134 2.89 -28.06 -11.14
C ASN A 134 2.84 -26.65 -10.53
N GLY A 135 2.44 -26.53 -9.25
CA GLY A 135 2.44 -25.26 -8.53
C GLY A 135 1.11 -24.55 -8.55
N GLU A 136 1.13 -23.25 -8.32
CA GLU A 136 -0.08 -22.44 -8.26
C GLU A 136 -0.37 -21.80 -9.63
N CYS A 137 -1.64 -21.50 -9.88
CA CYS A 137 -2.03 -20.84 -11.12
C CYS A 137 -1.54 -19.39 -11.12
N ALA A 138 -0.81 -18.99 -12.17
CA ALA A 138 -0.41 -17.60 -12.40
C ALA A 138 -1.45 -16.85 -13.25
N VAL A 139 -1.89 -17.48 -14.35
CA VAL A 139 -2.93 -16.99 -15.26
C VAL A 139 -3.63 -18.17 -15.95
N ARG A 140 -4.76 -17.93 -16.62
CA ARG A 140 -5.39 -18.91 -17.52
C ARG A 140 -5.49 -18.36 -18.94
N LEU A 141 -5.57 -19.27 -19.91
CA LEU A 141 -5.56 -19.02 -21.35
C LEU A 141 -6.80 -19.63 -22.00
N SER A 142 -7.38 -18.93 -22.96
CA SER A 142 -8.57 -19.39 -23.71
C SER A 142 -8.26 -20.58 -24.64
N SER A 143 -7.02 -20.70 -25.08
CA SER A 143 -6.52 -21.71 -26.04
C SER A 143 -5.00 -21.91 -25.89
N GLU A 144 -4.41 -22.90 -26.57
CA GLU A 144 -2.95 -23.14 -26.49
C GLU A 144 -2.14 -22.09 -27.26
N THR A 145 -2.75 -21.45 -28.26
CA THR A 145 -2.17 -20.39 -29.09
C THR A 145 -3.25 -19.35 -29.39
N ASN A 146 -2.84 -18.14 -29.79
CA ASN A 146 -3.74 -17.00 -30.02
C ASN A 146 -4.73 -16.76 -28.87
N ALA A 147 -4.26 -17.01 -27.65
CA ALA A 147 -5.10 -17.01 -26.48
C ALA A 147 -5.24 -15.61 -25.88
N HIS A 148 -6.42 -15.35 -25.35
CA HIS A 148 -6.58 -14.26 -24.39
C HIS A 148 -6.21 -14.78 -23.00
N ILE A 149 -5.89 -13.84 -22.10
CA ILE A 149 -5.43 -14.12 -20.75
C ILE A 149 -6.58 -13.83 -19.78
N SER A 150 -6.72 -14.68 -18.76
CA SER A 150 -7.66 -14.46 -17.67
C SER A 150 -7.04 -14.73 -16.29
N SER A 151 -7.77 -14.36 -15.23
CA SER A 151 -7.46 -14.79 -13.87
C SER A 151 -7.61 -16.29 -13.69
N CYS A 152 -7.04 -16.76 -12.60
CA CYS A 152 -7.11 -18.16 -12.18
C CYS A 152 -8.49 -18.60 -11.68
N SER A 153 -9.37 -17.66 -11.29
CA SER A 153 -10.74 -17.95 -10.91
C SER A 153 -11.66 -18.19 -12.11
N ASP A 154 -11.32 -17.69 -13.31
CA ASP A 154 -12.14 -17.88 -14.50
C ASP A 154 -11.96 -19.28 -15.11
N THR A 155 -12.93 -20.15 -14.84
CA THR A 155 -12.94 -21.52 -15.35
C THR A 155 -13.26 -21.66 -16.83
N ASN A 156 -13.72 -20.59 -17.51
CA ASN A 156 -13.99 -20.60 -18.96
C ASN A 156 -12.71 -20.65 -19.80
N TYR A 157 -11.56 -20.37 -19.20
CA TYR A 157 -10.25 -20.42 -19.84
C TYR A 157 -9.64 -21.79 -19.54
N PRO A 158 -9.69 -22.76 -20.48
CA PRO A 158 -9.47 -24.17 -20.16
C PRO A 158 -8.01 -24.51 -19.85
N ILE A 159 -7.05 -23.61 -20.08
CA ILE A 159 -5.62 -23.87 -19.89
C ILE A 159 -5.09 -22.99 -18.78
N SER A 160 -4.58 -23.58 -17.71
CA SER A 160 -3.89 -22.86 -16.63
C SER A 160 -2.39 -22.85 -16.86
N VAL A 161 -1.76 -21.68 -16.69
CA VAL A 161 -0.30 -21.54 -16.58
C VAL A 161 0.05 -21.69 -15.10
N CYS A 162 0.52 -22.88 -14.73
CA CYS A 162 0.89 -23.24 -13.37
C CYS A 162 2.37 -23.00 -13.14
N CYS A 163 2.71 -22.29 -12.07
CA CYS A 163 4.07 -21.92 -11.75
C CYS A 163 4.38 -22.29 -10.30
N LYS A 164 5.53 -22.94 -10.10
CA LYS A 164 6.10 -23.17 -8.77
C LYS A 164 7.44 -22.45 -8.64
N SER A 165 7.72 -21.98 -7.42
CA SER A 165 9.06 -21.53 -7.07
C SER A 165 10.04 -22.69 -7.27
N SER A 166 11.08 -22.47 -8.08
CA SER A 166 12.15 -23.43 -8.24
C SER A 166 12.96 -23.39 -6.95
N THR A 167 12.64 -24.30 -6.03
CA THR A 167 13.39 -24.53 -4.78
C THR A 167 14.79 -25.08 -5.01
N THR A 168 15.22 -25.20 -6.26
CA THR A 168 16.65 -25.17 -6.57
C THR A 168 17.19 -23.81 -6.16
N THR A 169 17.43 -23.63 -4.85
CA THR A 169 18.59 -22.92 -4.34
C THR A 169 19.69 -23.25 -5.33
N PRO A 170 20.27 -22.27 -6.04
CA PRO A 170 21.28 -22.52 -7.06
C PRO A 170 22.23 -23.56 -6.46
N ALA A 171 22.19 -24.79 -7.00
CA ALA A 171 22.88 -25.91 -6.38
C ALA A 171 24.29 -25.42 -6.11
N GLU A 172 24.70 -25.37 -4.83
CA GLU A 172 25.89 -24.66 -4.37
C GLU A 172 27.00 -24.92 -5.37
N THR A 173 27.18 -23.97 -6.28
CA THR A 173 27.96 -24.28 -7.47
C THR A 173 29.38 -24.25 -6.96
N SER A 174 30.07 -25.38 -7.08
CA SER A 174 31.46 -25.43 -6.71
C SER A 174 32.19 -24.40 -7.55
N CYS A 175 32.83 -23.44 -6.92
CA CYS A 175 33.54 -22.36 -7.61
C CYS A 175 35.02 -22.43 -7.25
N ASN A 176 35.88 -21.99 -8.15
CA ASN A 176 37.30 -21.76 -7.88
C ASN A 176 37.60 -20.26 -7.80
N VAL A 177 36.83 -19.44 -8.52
CA VAL A 177 36.96 -17.98 -8.59
C VAL A 177 35.58 -17.32 -8.64
N ASP A 178 35.52 -16.02 -8.32
CA ASP A 178 34.26 -15.26 -8.29
C ASP A 178 33.52 -15.26 -9.65
N SER A 179 34.25 -15.35 -10.75
CA SER A 179 33.66 -15.43 -12.10
C SER A 179 32.90 -16.74 -12.35
N ASP A 180 33.09 -17.76 -11.53
CA ASP A 180 32.33 -19.00 -11.59
C ASP A 180 30.93 -18.84 -10.96
N CYS A 181 30.71 -17.73 -10.23
CA CYS A 181 29.48 -17.44 -9.52
C CYS A 181 28.54 -16.53 -10.33
N GLN A 182 27.24 -16.70 -10.11
CA GLN A 182 26.23 -15.80 -10.69
C GLN A 182 26.36 -14.39 -10.08
N ALA A 183 25.94 -13.36 -10.82
CA ALA A 183 25.96 -11.98 -10.34
C ALA A 183 25.27 -11.85 -8.96
N GLY A 184 25.93 -11.16 -8.02
CA GLY A 184 25.52 -11.05 -6.62
C GLY A 184 26.04 -12.17 -5.70
N TYR A 185 26.91 -13.04 -6.21
CA TYR A 185 27.60 -14.09 -5.46
C TYR A 185 29.10 -14.00 -5.72
N ALA A 186 29.91 -14.38 -4.73
CA ALA A 186 31.35 -14.53 -4.86
C ALA A 186 31.78 -15.88 -4.29
N CYS A 187 32.94 -16.35 -4.73
CA CYS A 187 33.44 -17.65 -4.38
C CYS A 187 34.08 -17.63 -2.99
N SER A 188 33.52 -18.40 -2.07
CA SER A 188 34.01 -18.50 -0.69
C SER A 188 33.99 -19.95 -0.25
N GLN A 189 35.17 -20.51 0.01
CA GLN A 189 35.35 -21.91 0.40
C GLN A 189 34.75 -22.87 -0.63
N GLU A 190 35.11 -22.64 -1.90
CA GLU A 190 34.67 -23.44 -3.04
C GLU A 190 33.15 -23.43 -3.27
N LYS A 191 32.42 -22.48 -2.67
CA LYS A 191 30.98 -22.33 -2.85
C LYS A 191 30.62 -20.89 -3.17
N CYS A 192 29.73 -20.70 -4.12
CA CYS A 192 29.17 -19.38 -4.39
C CYS A 192 28.29 -18.93 -3.23
N LYS A 193 28.78 -17.96 -2.45
CA LYS A 193 28.02 -17.33 -1.36
C LYS A 193 27.53 -15.97 -1.83
N ARG A 194 26.31 -15.61 -1.40
CA ARG A 194 25.72 -14.32 -1.75
C ARG A 194 26.56 -13.21 -1.12
N THR A 195 26.99 -12.24 -1.93
CA THR A 195 27.72 -11.07 -1.43
C THR A 195 26.75 -10.06 -0.84
N CYS A 196 27.22 -9.29 0.12
CA CYS A 196 26.46 -8.21 0.75
C CYS A 196 27.40 -7.06 1.12
N SER A 197 26.87 -5.84 1.05
CA SER A 197 27.48 -4.63 1.61
C SER A 197 26.77 -4.20 2.88
N THR A 198 25.49 -4.53 3.01
CA THR A 198 24.65 -4.19 4.16
C THR A 198 23.84 -5.40 4.66
N ARG A 199 23.30 -5.31 5.87
CA ARG A 199 22.44 -6.33 6.45
C ARG A 199 21.15 -6.58 5.63
N MET A 200 20.66 -5.56 4.91
CA MET A 200 19.44 -5.66 4.09
C MET A 200 19.64 -6.50 2.83
N ASP A 201 20.89 -6.64 2.38
CA ASP A 201 21.21 -7.41 1.17
C ASP A 201 21.01 -8.92 1.37
N CYS A 202 20.92 -9.39 2.63
CA CYS A 202 20.86 -10.81 2.96
C CYS A 202 19.45 -11.41 3.08
N GLY A 203 18.42 -10.68 2.64
CA GLY A 203 17.03 -11.13 2.70
C GLY A 203 16.28 -10.56 3.91
N PRO A 204 15.04 -10.99 4.17
CA PRO A 204 14.19 -10.39 5.19
C PRO A 204 14.83 -10.44 6.58
N LEU A 205 14.56 -9.37 7.34
CA LEU A 205 15.16 -9.07 8.64
C LEU A 205 15.04 -10.27 9.59
N GLY A 206 16.16 -10.93 9.89
CA GLY A 206 16.27 -11.80 11.07
C GLY A 206 16.87 -13.19 10.89
N GLN A 207 17.19 -13.65 9.67
CA GLN A 207 17.81 -14.98 9.48
C GLN A 207 19.27 -14.96 9.01
N TYR A 208 19.71 -13.87 8.40
CA TYR A 208 21.05 -13.74 7.83
C TYR A 208 21.71 -12.44 8.27
N LEU A 209 23.02 -12.48 8.47
CA LEU A 209 23.86 -11.32 8.70
C LEU A 209 24.87 -11.17 7.56
N CYS A 210 25.17 -9.93 7.20
CA CYS A 210 26.29 -9.66 6.33
C CYS A 210 27.59 -9.74 7.16
N ARG A 211 28.42 -10.75 6.90
CA ARG A 211 29.70 -10.98 7.58
C ARG A 211 30.79 -11.21 6.54
N ASP A 212 31.86 -10.42 6.66
CA ASP A 212 33.01 -10.47 5.74
C ASP A 212 32.62 -10.30 4.26
N GLY A 213 31.57 -9.52 3.99
CA GLY A 213 31.03 -9.29 2.65
C GLY A 213 30.12 -10.40 2.11
N PHE A 214 29.74 -11.37 2.94
CA PHE A 214 28.87 -12.50 2.56
C PHE A 214 27.67 -12.66 3.51
N CYS A 215 26.55 -13.15 2.97
CA CYS A 215 25.39 -13.50 3.78
C CYS A 215 25.60 -14.84 4.48
N ASP A 216 25.70 -14.80 5.82
CA ASP A 216 25.82 -15.99 6.66
C ASP A 216 24.56 -16.17 7.52
N THR A 217 24.21 -17.42 7.80
CA THR A 217 23.10 -17.76 8.70
C THR A 217 23.44 -17.32 10.13
N LEU A 218 22.48 -16.68 10.81
CA LEU A 218 22.60 -16.37 12.24
C LEU A 218 22.80 -17.67 13.03
N ARG A 219 24.00 -17.86 13.61
CA ARG A 219 24.20 -18.96 14.56
C ARG A 219 23.60 -18.56 15.90
N ALA A 220 23.15 -19.52 16.71
CA ALA A 220 22.68 -19.25 18.06
C ALA A 220 23.73 -18.56 18.96
N SER A 221 25.02 -18.65 18.59
CA SER A 221 26.14 -17.95 19.23
C SER A 221 26.25 -16.47 18.86
N ASP A 222 25.55 -16.01 17.83
CA ASP A 222 25.67 -14.66 17.27
C ASP A 222 24.64 -13.68 17.85
N LYS A 223 24.09 -13.96 19.05
CA LYS A 223 23.45 -12.91 19.85
C LYS A 223 24.47 -11.78 19.98
N PRO A 224 24.12 -10.52 19.62
CA PRO A 224 25.08 -9.44 19.61
C PRO A 224 25.70 -9.33 20.99
N ALA A 225 27.02 -9.51 21.03
CA ALA A 225 27.82 -9.20 22.17
C ALA A 225 27.54 -7.73 22.51
N CYS A 226 26.97 -7.45 23.68
CA CYS A 226 26.88 -6.08 24.12
C CYS A 226 28.30 -5.50 24.18
N LEU A 227 28.47 -4.28 23.70
CA LEU A 227 29.71 -3.51 23.79
C LEU A 227 29.57 -2.41 24.84
N THR A 228 28.34 -1.96 25.08
CA THR A 228 27.96 -0.87 25.97
C THR A 228 26.63 -1.19 26.66
N ASN A 229 26.33 -0.52 27.78
CA ASN A 229 25.16 -0.84 28.62
C ASN A 229 23.81 -0.46 27.98
N ASP A 230 23.79 0.48 27.05
CA ASP A 230 22.64 0.91 26.25
C ASP A 230 22.13 -0.18 25.27
N GLN A 231 22.87 -1.27 25.11
CA GLN A 231 22.50 -2.43 24.29
C GLN A 231 21.83 -3.55 25.10
N CYS A 232 21.65 -3.34 26.40
CA CYS A 232 21.00 -4.28 27.33
C CYS A 232 19.70 -3.67 27.86
N GLU A 233 18.78 -4.50 28.35
CA GLU A 233 17.58 -3.97 29.03
C GLU A 233 17.97 -3.19 30.30
N ASP A 234 17.16 -2.24 30.74
CA ASP A 234 17.51 -1.30 31.83
C ASP A 234 17.94 -1.98 33.16
N TRP A 235 17.52 -3.23 33.39
CA TRP A 235 17.88 -4.05 34.55
C TRP A 235 19.14 -4.91 34.35
N GLN A 236 19.81 -4.80 33.20
CA GLN A 236 21.02 -5.53 32.82
C GLN A 236 22.22 -4.59 32.66
N ILE A 237 23.43 -5.14 32.80
CA ILE A 237 24.70 -4.48 32.48
C ILE A 237 25.46 -5.33 31.48
N CYS A 238 26.21 -4.68 30.61
CA CYS A 238 27.08 -5.39 29.71
C CYS A 238 28.32 -5.88 30.46
N SER A 239 28.38 -7.19 30.72
CA SER A 239 29.52 -7.84 31.37
C SER A 239 30.05 -8.95 30.48
N SER A 240 31.35 -8.90 30.18
CA SER A 240 32.04 -9.91 29.37
C SER A 240 31.36 -10.19 28.03
N ARG A 241 30.88 -9.13 27.36
CA ARG A 241 30.16 -9.21 26.06
C ARG A 241 28.81 -9.92 26.13
N THR A 242 28.21 -10.04 27.30
CA THR A 242 26.85 -10.54 27.49
C THR A 242 26.08 -9.60 28.40
N CYS A 243 24.79 -9.38 28.12
CA CYS A 243 23.93 -8.66 29.05
C CYS A 243 23.68 -9.56 30.27
N ALA A 244 24.22 -9.17 31.42
CA ALA A 244 24.07 -9.84 32.69
C ALA A 244 23.17 -9.00 33.60
N ALA A 245 22.39 -9.62 34.49
CA ALA A 245 21.57 -8.87 35.44
C ALA A 245 22.44 -7.95 36.31
N LYS A 246 22.02 -6.71 36.49
CA LYS A 246 22.69 -5.75 37.37
C LYS A 246 22.61 -6.26 38.80
N THR A 247 23.73 -6.30 39.53
CA THR A 247 23.72 -6.61 40.95
C THR A 247 23.15 -5.43 41.74
N CYS A 248 22.33 -5.71 42.75
CA CYS A 248 21.70 -4.71 43.61
C CYS A 248 21.83 -5.14 45.07
N ASN A 249 22.00 -4.17 45.97
CA ASN A 249 21.79 -4.37 47.40
C ASN A 249 20.31 -4.14 47.74
N SER A 250 19.88 -4.59 48.93
CA SER A 250 18.48 -4.48 49.39
C SER A 250 17.90 -3.05 49.40
N ASN A 251 18.75 -2.03 49.21
CA ASN A 251 18.39 -0.62 49.24
C ASN A 251 18.65 0.09 47.90
N ASP A 252 19.13 -0.62 46.87
CA ASP A 252 19.41 -0.02 45.56
C ASP A 252 18.15 -0.04 44.68
N GLU A 253 17.81 1.09 44.06
CA GLU A 253 16.71 1.16 43.09
C GLU A 253 17.15 0.57 41.73
N CYS A 254 16.46 -0.47 41.30
CA CYS A 254 16.59 -1.01 39.93
C CYS A 254 15.70 -0.21 39.00
N THR A 255 16.26 0.63 38.14
CA THR A 255 15.50 1.37 37.12
C THR A 255 14.77 0.37 36.21
N GLY A 256 13.43 0.37 36.22
CA GLY A 256 12.60 -0.56 35.44
C GLY A 256 12.45 -1.98 36.02
N GLY A 257 12.91 -2.24 37.25
CA GLY A 257 12.85 -3.57 37.86
C GLY A 257 12.74 -3.56 39.40
N GLU A 258 12.84 -4.73 40.02
CA GLU A 258 12.95 -4.89 41.47
C GLU A 258 14.19 -5.72 41.83
N CYS A 259 14.81 -5.41 42.97
CA CYS A 259 15.95 -6.17 43.47
C CYS A 259 15.46 -7.48 44.10
N ASP A 260 15.84 -8.62 43.51
CA ASP A 260 15.52 -9.90 44.11
C ASP A 260 16.43 -10.19 45.30
N SER A 261 15.83 -10.23 46.49
CA SER A 261 16.50 -10.41 47.77
C SER A 261 17.18 -11.77 47.95
N GLY A 262 16.86 -12.77 47.12
CA GLY A 262 17.49 -14.08 47.14
C GLY A 262 18.76 -14.18 46.28
N THR A 263 18.90 -13.29 45.29
CA THR A 263 19.99 -13.34 44.30
C THR A 263 20.84 -12.07 44.23
N ASN A 264 20.41 -10.98 44.89
CA ASN A 264 21.03 -9.66 44.80
C ASN A 264 21.18 -9.19 43.34
N THR A 265 20.18 -9.49 42.50
CA THR A 265 20.14 -9.07 41.09
C THR A 265 18.82 -8.41 40.75
N CYS A 266 18.86 -7.39 39.90
CA CYS A 266 17.68 -6.73 39.39
C CYS A 266 16.90 -7.69 38.47
N LYS A 267 15.59 -7.77 38.66
CA LYS A 267 14.66 -8.55 37.83
C LYS A 267 13.57 -7.63 37.28
N PRO A 268 12.94 -7.99 36.14
CA PRO A 268 11.77 -7.26 35.65
C PRO A 268 10.69 -7.22 36.74
N LYS A 269 10.10 -6.05 36.98
CA LYS A 269 9.00 -5.92 37.93
C LYS A 269 7.79 -6.67 37.37
N ASP A 270 7.35 -7.72 38.05
CA ASP A 270 6.15 -8.45 37.63
C ASP A 270 4.97 -7.47 37.59
N SER A 271 4.35 -7.31 36.42
CA SER A 271 3.27 -6.37 36.21
C SER A 271 1.99 -6.83 36.92
N GLY A 272 1.88 -6.52 38.22
CA GLY A 272 0.73 -6.78 39.08
C GLY A 272 0.08 -5.51 39.62
N THR A 273 -1.18 -5.31 39.21
CA THR A 273 -2.26 -4.45 39.78
C THR A 273 -2.01 -2.96 40.08
N PRO A 274 -2.79 -2.03 39.47
CA PRO A 274 -2.79 -0.62 39.81
C PRO A 274 -3.70 -0.30 41.01
N GLY A 275 -3.14 0.38 42.01
CA GLY A 275 -3.89 0.94 43.13
C GLY A 275 -2.97 1.31 44.28
N ASP A 276 -2.48 2.56 44.27
CA ASP A 276 -2.35 3.48 45.42
C ASP A 276 -1.27 4.53 45.12
N ASP A 277 -1.69 5.73 44.69
CA ASP A 277 -0.82 6.91 44.67
C ASP A 277 -1.12 7.79 45.89
N VAL A 278 -0.10 7.91 46.75
CA VAL A 278 -0.04 8.89 47.84
C VAL A 278 0.83 10.06 47.39
N TYR A 279 0.29 11.26 47.58
CA TYR A 279 0.92 12.57 47.38
C TYR A 279 2.25 12.71 48.15
N GLY A 280 3.31 13.13 47.47
CA GLY A 280 4.56 13.64 48.06
C GLY A 280 5.38 14.39 47.02
N GLY A 281 5.72 15.65 47.28
CA GLY A 281 6.34 16.57 46.32
C GLY A 281 7.87 16.69 46.37
N TYR A 282 8.38 17.25 45.25
CA TYR A 282 9.73 17.78 44.93
C TYR A 282 10.85 16.75 44.60
N PRO A 283 11.89 17.10 43.79
CA PRO A 283 12.15 18.31 42.99
C PRO A 283 12.26 18.04 41.45
N THR A 284 12.33 19.12 40.66
CA THR A 284 12.50 19.13 39.21
C THR A 284 13.88 18.63 38.77
N ASP A 285 13.93 17.42 38.19
CA ASP A 285 14.97 17.01 37.26
C ASP A 285 14.48 17.35 35.84
N SER A 286 15.00 18.46 35.32
CA SER A 286 14.90 18.85 33.93
C SER A 286 16.00 18.13 33.14
N THR A 287 15.72 16.96 32.58
CA THR A 287 16.00 16.57 31.16
C THR A 287 15.89 15.06 30.95
N GLY A 288 15.11 14.66 29.94
CA GLY A 288 15.34 13.37 29.26
C GLY A 288 14.39 12.21 29.55
N LYS A 289 13.24 12.44 30.17
CA LYS A 289 12.20 11.40 30.28
C LYS A 289 11.65 11.07 28.90
N ASN A 290 11.71 9.80 28.51
CA ASN A 290 11.13 9.35 27.25
C ASN A 290 9.59 9.38 27.35
N CYS A 291 8.93 9.79 26.28
CA CYS A 291 7.47 9.93 26.21
C CYS A 291 6.97 9.41 24.86
N VAL A 292 5.78 8.83 24.86
CA VAL A 292 5.05 8.41 23.65
C VAL A 292 3.79 9.25 23.48
N PHE A 293 3.25 9.73 24.60
CA PHE A 293 2.08 10.60 24.64
C PHE A 293 2.34 11.81 25.53
N GLN A 294 1.62 12.90 25.27
CA GLN A 294 1.74 14.14 26.04
C GLN A 294 1.54 13.96 27.56
N LYS A 295 0.69 13.00 27.96
CA LYS A 295 0.45 12.67 29.38
C LYS A 295 1.66 12.07 30.11
N ASP A 296 2.69 11.65 29.38
CA ASP A 296 3.90 11.06 29.96
C ASP A 296 4.87 12.15 30.47
N CYS A 297 4.58 13.42 30.14
CA CYS A 297 5.36 14.59 30.53
C CYS A 297 4.76 15.33 31.73
N ASP A 298 5.63 15.81 32.62
CA ASP A 298 5.24 16.64 33.74
C ASP A 298 4.68 17.99 33.28
N ASN A 299 3.83 18.62 34.10
CA ASN A 299 3.19 19.90 33.78
C ASN A 299 4.22 20.96 33.33
N GLY A 300 4.01 21.51 32.13
CA GLY A 300 4.89 22.52 31.52
C GLY A 300 5.85 21.98 30.45
N ASN A 301 5.90 20.65 30.26
CA ASN A 301 6.69 20.02 29.20
C ASN A 301 5.80 19.36 28.14
N ILE A 302 6.20 19.43 26.87
CA ILE A 302 5.60 18.78 25.71
C ILE A 302 6.42 17.56 25.31
N CYS A 303 5.75 16.47 24.95
CA CYS A 303 6.40 15.31 24.37
C CYS A 303 6.81 15.62 22.93
N SER A 304 8.10 15.81 22.69
CA SER A 304 8.63 16.03 21.34
C SER A 304 8.45 14.74 20.53
N PRO A 305 7.63 14.74 19.46
CA PRO A 305 7.43 13.56 18.63
C PRO A 305 8.71 13.13 17.89
N GLU A 306 9.64 14.07 17.68
CA GLU A 306 10.92 13.81 17.03
C GLU A 306 11.94 13.12 17.95
N THR A 307 12.02 13.55 19.21
CA THR A 307 13.03 13.02 20.14
C THR A 307 12.48 11.94 21.06
N GLY A 308 11.15 11.79 21.11
CA GLY A 308 10.45 10.93 22.07
C GLY A 308 10.75 11.34 23.50
N LYS A 309 11.02 12.63 23.77
CA LYS A 309 11.40 13.16 25.08
C LYS A 309 10.58 14.37 25.47
N CYS A 310 10.36 14.54 26.77
CA CYS A 310 9.71 15.73 27.32
C CYS A 310 10.65 16.95 27.27
N ALA A 311 10.21 18.03 26.63
CA ALA A 311 10.90 19.32 26.55
C ALA A 311 9.96 20.46 27.00
N PRO A 312 10.45 21.61 27.50
CA PRO A 312 9.59 22.73 27.88
C PRO A 312 8.72 23.24 26.70
N SER A 313 7.50 23.68 26.97
CA SER A 313 6.66 24.33 25.95
C SER A 313 7.32 25.60 25.40
N GLU A 314 7.29 25.80 24.09
CA GLU A 314 7.95 26.95 23.43
C GLU A 314 7.12 28.23 23.53
N CYS A 315 5.81 28.13 23.69
CA CYS A 315 4.91 29.27 23.83
C CYS A 315 3.68 28.95 24.69
N SER A 316 3.08 29.99 25.27
CA SER A 316 1.79 29.95 25.97
C SER A 316 0.76 30.91 25.37
N GLU A 317 1.23 31.98 24.72
CA GLU A 317 0.45 32.95 23.96
C GLU A 317 1.17 33.28 22.64
N ASP A 318 0.46 33.84 21.67
CA ASP A 318 1.02 34.13 20.33
C ASP A 318 2.19 35.11 20.38
N THR A 319 2.25 35.96 21.42
CA THR A 319 3.36 36.90 21.64
C THR A 319 4.66 36.24 22.10
N ASP A 320 4.61 34.99 22.55
CA ASP A 320 5.81 34.24 22.93
C ASP A 320 6.59 33.77 21.69
N CYS A 321 5.95 33.76 20.52
CA CYS A 321 6.57 33.40 19.25
C CYS A 321 7.41 34.56 18.70
N THR A 322 8.71 34.32 18.56
CA THR A 322 9.67 35.39 18.23
C THR A 322 9.68 35.79 16.75
N THR A 323 9.04 35.02 15.88
CA THR A 323 8.99 35.28 14.44
C THR A 323 7.64 35.90 14.04
N THR A 324 7.68 36.93 13.20
CA THR A 324 6.46 37.58 12.69
C THR A 324 5.62 36.61 11.85
N GLY A 325 4.37 36.38 12.25
CA GLY A 325 3.41 35.48 11.58
C GLY A 325 3.43 34.04 12.09
N GLU A 326 4.10 33.78 13.22
CA GLU A 326 3.88 32.57 14.00
C GLU A 326 2.74 32.77 15.02
N THR A 327 1.98 31.72 15.30
CA THR A 327 0.99 31.68 16.38
C THR A 327 1.26 30.48 17.29
N CYS A 328 0.87 30.60 18.56
CA CYS A 328 1.02 29.52 19.50
C CYS A 328 -0.16 28.55 19.37
N ALA A 329 0.12 27.29 19.01
CA ALA A 329 -0.92 26.28 18.94
C ALA A 329 -1.55 26.07 20.33
N LYS A 330 -2.86 26.32 20.47
CA LYS A 330 -3.58 26.25 21.77
C LYS A 330 -4.23 24.90 22.05
N TYR A 331 -4.33 24.03 21.03
CA TYR A 331 -5.06 22.76 21.10
C TYR A 331 -4.39 21.69 20.21
N GLY A 332 -4.61 20.42 20.53
CA GLY A 332 -4.10 19.29 19.73
C GLY A 332 -2.70 18.80 20.13
N LYS A 333 -2.09 17.96 19.27
CA LYS A 333 -0.77 17.35 19.52
C LYS A 333 0.38 18.37 19.52
N GLU A 334 0.14 19.56 18.99
CA GLU A 334 1.12 20.62 18.81
C GLU A 334 0.96 21.73 19.87
N ASN A 335 0.08 21.54 20.87
CA ASN A 335 -0.21 22.54 21.89
C ASN A 335 1.06 23.06 22.58
N GLY A 336 1.34 24.36 22.45
CA GLY A 336 2.51 25.05 22.98
C GLY A 336 3.73 25.13 22.06
N LEU A 337 3.55 24.87 20.76
CA LEU A 337 4.54 25.13 19.69
C LEU A 337 4.17 26.38 18.87
N CYS A 338 5.18 27.11 18.40
CA CYS A 338 5.00 28.24 17.48
C CYS A 338 4.89 27.73 16.03
N LEU A 339 3.72 27.89 15.41
CA LEU A 339 3.43 27.46 14.05
C LEU A 339 3.42 28.67 13.10
N ASN A 340 4.07 28.55 11.94
CA ASN A 340 4.10 29.60 10.93
C ASN A 340 2.84 29.55 10.06
N CYS A 341 1.95 30.52 10.22
CA CYS A 341 0.64 30.59 9.55
C CYS A 341 0.60 31.61 8.40
N ASN A 342 1.72 31.81 7.71
CA ASN A 342 1.85 32.80 6.64
C ASN A 342 1.56 32.27 5.22
N GLU A 343 1.15 31.01 5.07
CA GLU A 343 0.84 30.39 3.77
C GLU A 343 -0.59 29.83 3.79
N ASP A 344 -1.46 30.38 2.94
CA ASP A 344 -2.79 29.85 2.59
C ASP A 344 -2.63 28.48 1.90
N THR A 345 -2.84 27.41 2.67
CA THR A 345 -2.66 26.01 2.22
C THR A 345 -3.96 25.34 1.79
N ASP A 346 -5.12 25.85 2.20
CA ASP A 346 -6.42 25.32 1.79
C ASP A 346 -7.07 26.11 0.62
N GLY A 347 -6.49 27.24 0.23
CA GLY A 347 -6.83 28.01 -0.95
C GLY A 347 -8.01 28.97 -0.77
N ASP A 348 -8.41 29.27 0.46
CA ASP A 348 -9.53 30.15 0.77
C ASP A 348 -9.19 31.66 0.72
N ARG A 349 -7.90 31.97 0.54
CA ARG A 349 -7.30 33.33 0.46
C ARG A 349 -7.20 34.06 1.80
N VAL A 350 -7.27 33.34 2.91
CA VAL A 350 -7.02 33.82 4.26
C VAL A 350 -5.78 33.10 4.80
N ASN A 351 -4.72 33.85 5.11
CA ASN A 351 -3.57 33.27 5.80
C ASN A 351 -3.91 33.18 7.30
N ASP A 352 -4.39 32.03 7.74
CA ASP A 352 -4.62 31.76 9.16
C ASP A 352 -4.13 30.36 9.54
N CYS A 353 -4.49 29.87 10.72
CA CYS A 353 -4.07 28.55 11.19
C CYS A 353 -5.22 27.54 11.15
N ASP A 354 -6.37 27.92 10.59
CA ASP A 354 -7.44 26.98 10.22
C ASP A 354 -7.09 26.25 8.91
N ASP A 355 -6.10 26.78 8.18
CA ASP A 355 -5.28 26.12 7.17
C ASP A 355 -4.81 24.72 7.65
N ILE A 356 -5.32 23.67 7.00
CA ILE A 356 -5.24 22.27 7.48
C ILE A 356 -3.79 21.71 7.51
N CYS A 357 -2.78 22.45 7.04
CA CYS A 357 -1.38 22.05 7.06
C CYS A 357 -0.39 23.22 7.34
N PRO A 358 -0.27 23.74 8.57
CA PRO A 358 0.82 24.64 8.89
C PRO A 358 2.16 23.90 8.76
N LYS A 359 3.05 24.37 7.88
CA LYS A 359 4.39 23.80 7.75
C LYS A 359 5.20 24.07 9.02
N VAL A 360 5.62 23.00 9.70
CA VAL A 360 6.72 23.07 10.67
C VAL A 360 8.02 23.42 9.92
N PRO A 361 8.86 24.36 10.41
CA PRO A 361 10.08 24.73 9.70
C PRO A 361 11.09 23.57 9.66
N ALA A 362 11.26 23.02 8.46
CA ALA A 362 12.38 22.21 7.99
C ALA A 362 12.65 20.84 8.65
N ARG A 363 12.11 19.77 8.05
CA ARG A 363 12.87 18.75 7.26
C ARG A 363 12.00 17.51 6.97
N GLY A 364 11.48 17.41 5.75
CA GLY A 364 11.39 16.13 5.03
C GLY A 364 10.20 15.18 5.23
N ASN A 365 9.02 15.64 5.65
CA ASN A 365 7.82 14.79 5.66
C ASN A 365 7.01 14.93 4.37
N THR A 366 6.62 13.80 3.77
CA THR A 366 5.77 13.70 2.58
C THR A 366 4.28 13.66 2.96
N GLU A 367 3.43 14.28 2.12
CA GLU A 367 1.97 14.54 2.22
C GLU A 367 1.02 13.38 2.62
N SER A 368 1.48 12.15 2.89
CA SER A 368 0.59 10.97 2.83
C SER A 368 -0.28 10.69 4.07
N GLU A 369 -0.22 11.47 5.14
CA GLU A 369 -0.97 11.15 6.39
C GLU A 369 -2.29 11.92 6.56
N CYS A 370 -2.62 12.89 5.69
CA CYS A 370 -3.87 13.67 5.76
C CYS A 370 -5.04 13.08 4.94
N GLU A 371 -4.84 11.98 4.20
CA GLU A 371 -5.74 11.60 3.09
C GLU A 371 -6.95 10.70 3.43
N SER A 372 -7.20 10.33 4.69
CA SER A 372 -8.12 9.21 4.99
C SER A 372 -9.60 9.53 5.25
N ASN A 373 -10.02 10.81 5.27
CA ASN A 373 -11.40 11.19 5.71
C ASN A 373 -12.17 12.17 4.80
N ILE A 374 -11.81 12.32 3.52
CA ILE A 374 -12.47 13.32 2.65
C ILE A 374 -13.56 12.65 1.78
N PRO A 375 -14.82 13.15 1.81
CA PRO A 375 -15.90 12.61 0.98
C PRO A 375 -15.62 12.81 -0.52
N SER A 376 -15.82 11.76 -1.31
CA SER A 376 -15.74 11.82 -2.78
C SER A 376 -16.91 12.65 -3.36
N CYS A 377 -16.75 13.19 -4.57
CA CYS A 377 -17.82 13.94 -5.24
C CYS A 377 -19.11 13.10 -5.39
N GLU A 378 -18.95 11.80 -5.63
CA GLU A 378 -20.03 10.82 -5.65
C GLU A 378 -20.74 10.68 -4.29
N SER A 379 -20.00 10.70 -3.18
CA SER A 379 -20.59 10.65 -1.83
C SER A 379 -21.38 11.90 -1.46
N LEU A 380 -21.17 13.00 -2.19
CA LEU A 380 -21.94 14.24 -2.09
C LEU A 380 -23.14 14.27 -3.07
N GLY A 381 -23.36 13.19 -3.83
CA GLY A 381 -24.37 13.13 -4.89
C GLY A 381 -24.09 14.08 -6.05
N GLY A 382 -22.84 14.50 -6.23
CA GLY A 382 -22.42 15.46 -7.24
C GLY A 382 -21.70 14.84 -8.44
N VAL A 383 -21.47 15.66 -9.46
CA VAL A 383 -20.73 15.29 -10.68
C VAL A 383 -19.32 15.90 -10.62
N ASP A 384 -18.31 15.08 -10.92
CA ASP A 384 -16.91 15.51 -11.00
C ASP A 384 -16.68 16.30 -12.28
N CYS A 385 -16.25 17.56 -12.12
CA CYS A 385 -15.97 18.51 -13.19
C CYS A 385 -14.46 18.82 -13.29
N THR A 386 -13.60 17.91 -12.86
CA THR A 386 -12.14 18.13 -12.83
C THR A 386 -11.52 17.88 -14.21
N GLY A 387 -10.87 18.90 -14.76
CA GLY A 387 -10.16 18.80 -16.04
C GLY A 387 -10.12 20.08 -16.86
N GLU A 388 -11.00 21.05 -16.57
CA GLU A 388 -11.14 22.27 -17.37
C GLU A 388 -11.53 23.46 -16.45
N THR A 389 -11.51 24.70 -16.97
CA THR A 389 -11.85 25.94 -16.24
C THR A 389 -13.33 26.06 -15.85
N SER A 390 -14.02 24.93 -15.64
CA SER A 390 -15.46 24.82 -15.48
C SER A 390 -15.94 25.27 -14.11
N SER A 391 -17.01 26.06 -14.10
CA SER A 391 -17.88 26.32 -12.95
C SER A 391 -19.12 25.41 -13.03
N CYS A 392 -19.91 25.30 -11.98
CA CYS A 392 -21.20 24.60 -12.05
C CYS A 392 -22.23 25.41 -12.88
N LEU A 393 -22.89 24.77 -13.85
CA LEU A 393 -24.04 25.38 -14.56
C LEU A 393 -25.30 25.32 -13.67
N THR A 394 -25.47 24.20 -12.97
CA THR A 394 -26.53 23.95 -11.99
C THR A 394 -25.92 23.25 -10.78
N GLY A 395 -26.43 23.54 -9.59
CA GLY A 395 -25.89 23.04 -8.32
C GLY A 395 -24.91 23.99 -7.62
N GLU A 396 -24.44 23.59 -6.44
CA GLU A 396 -23.40 24.29 -5.68
C GLU A 396 -22.02 23.74 -6.05
N GLU A 397 -21.06 24.64 -6.30
CA GLU A 397 -19.67 24.28 -6.58
C GLU A 397 -18.95 23.95 -5.27
N TYR A 398 -18.29 22.80 -5.25
CA TYR A 398 -17.48 22.33 -4.14
C TYR A 398 -16.10 21.93 -4.67
N THR A 399 -15.04 22.59 -4.21
CA THR A 399 -13.67 22.20 -4.57
C THR A 399 -13.10 21.34 -3.46
N THR A 400 -12.73 20.10 -3.77
CA THR A 400 -12.06 19.23 -2.79
C THR A 400 -10.59 19.64 -2.65
N THR A 401 -9.93 19.19 -1.58
CA THR A 401 -8.49 19.42 -1.33
C THR A 401 -7.57 18.92 -2.46
N ARG A 402 -8.04 18.05 -3.34
CA ARG A 402 -7.31 17.62 -4.55
C ARG A 402 -7.54 18.53 -5.76
N SER A 403 -8.08 19.73 -5.55
CA SER A 403 -8.55 20.63 -6.61
C SER A 403 -9.61 20.00 -7.54
N ILE A 404 -10.31 18.97 -7.05
CA ILE A 404 -11.41 18.34 -7.79
C ILE A 404 -12.62 19.23 -7.64
N LYS A 405 -13.12 19.78 -8.75
CA LYS A 405 -14.33 20.58 -8.76
C LYS A 405 -15.54 19.67 -8.86
N CYS A 406 -16.43 19.72 -7.89
CA CYS A 406 -17.63 18.91 -7.81
C CYS A 406 -18.87 19.81 -7.87
N CYS A 407 -19.84 19.47 -8.72
CA CYS A 407 -21.15 20.12 -8.71
C CYS A 407 -22.15 19.25 -7.97
N LYS A 408 -22.60 19.67 -6.79
CA LYS A 408 -23.62 18.96 -6.01
C LYS A 408 -25.01 19.59 -6.17
N PRO A 409 -26.11 18.84 -6.05
CA PRO A 409 -27.46 19.41 -6.10
C PRO A 409 -27.68 20.44 -4.99
N ASN A 410 -28.41 21.51 -5.28
CA ASN A 410 -28.79 22.50 -4.26
C ASN A 410 -29.94 21.93 -3.40
N ALA A 411 -29.84 22.04 -2.08
CA ALA A 411 -30.90 21.57 -1.17
C ALA A 411 -32.27 22.23 -1.42
N ASN A 412 -32.28 23.42 -2.05
CA ASN A 412 -33.49 24.18 -2.36
C ASN A 412 -33.93 24.06 -3.82
N ASP A 413 -33.11 23.45 -4.70
CA ASP A 413 -33.43 23.25 -6.11
C ASP A 413 -32.85 21.90 -6.58
N PRO A 414 -33.67 20.83 -6.62
CA PRO A 414 -33.21 19.46 -6.91
C PRO A 414 -32.94 19.23 -8.41
N THR A 415 -32.60 20.27 -9.16
CA THR A 415 -32.10 20.11 -10.53
C THR A 415 -30.81 19.32 -10.53
N GLU A 416 -30.69 18.42 -11.50
CA GLU A 416 -29.49 17.61 -11.72
C GLU A 416 -28.27 18.53 -11.93
N PRO A 417 -27.17 18.32 -11.18
CA PRO A 417 -25.99 19.17 -11.27
C PRO A 417 -25.27 18.92 -12.60
N VAL A 418 -25.03 19.99 -13.35
CA VAL A 418 -24.39 19.94 -14.68
C VAL A 418 -23.09 20.73 -14.62
N CYS A 419 -21.99 20.10 -15.02
CA CYS A 419 -20.72 20.79 -15.23
C CYS A 419 -20.83 21.73 -16.43
N ASN A 420 -20.35 22.97 -16.31
CA ASN A 420 -20.11 23.80 -17.49
C ASN A 420 -19.02 23.11 -18.33
N PRO A 421 -19.26 22.67 -19.59
CA PRO A 421 -18.22 22.05 -20.39
C PRO A 421 -17.16 23.12 -20.71
N GLY A 422 -16.08 23.12 -19.93
CA GLY A 422 -14.99 24.10 -20.02
C GLY A 422 -14.08 23.91 -21.24
N GLY A 423 -14.30 22.84 -22.00
CA GLY A 423 -13.54 22.50 -23.19
C GLY A 423 -14.03 23.30 -24.37
N GLN A 424 -13.73 24.59 -24.37
CA GLN A 424 -13.77 25.37 -25.59
C GLN A 424 -12.59 24.96 -26.46
N TYR A 425 -12.84 24.08 -27.43
CA TYR A 425 -11.86 23.79 -28.45
C TYR A 425 -11.89 24.94 -29.45
N VAL A 426 -10.86 25.80 -29.41
CA VAL A 426 -10.66 26.83 -30.43
C VAL A 426 -9.94 26.15 -31.58
N SER A 427 -10.65 25.91 -32.69
CA SER A 427 -10.02 25.36 -33.88
C SER A 427 -8.93 26.31 -34.39
N SER A 428 -8.00 25.80 -35.20
CA SER A 428 -6.98 26.63 -35.88
C SER A 428 -7.57 27.73 -36.78
N LEU A 429 -8.88 27.68 -37.04
CA LEU A 429 -9.65 28.68 -37.78
C LEU A 429 -10.39 29.70 -36.87
N GLY A 430 -10.18 29.63 -35.55
CA GLY A 430 -10.76 30.56 -34.58
C GLY A 430 -12.21 30.23 -34.16
N THR A 431 -12.76 29.09 -34.59
CA THR A 431 -14.11 28.67 -34.19
C THR A 431 -14.07 28.01 -32.82
N VAL A 432 -14.92 28.47 -31.91
CA VAL A 432 -15.10 27.89 -30.58
C VAL A 432 -16.16 26.78 -30.64
N VAL A 433 -15.74 25.55 -30.35
CA VAL A 433 -16.62 24.37 -30.23
C VAL A 433 -16.65 23.94 -28.76
N SER A 434 -17.86 23.79 -28.21
CA SER A 434 -18.13 23.14 -26.92
C SER A 434 -18.76 21.78 -27.16
N PHE A 435 -18.70 20.85 -26.21
CA PHE A 435 -19.33 19.54 -26.32
C PHE A 435 -20.42 19.37 -25.27
N GLN A 436 -21.59 18.89 -25.68
CA GLN A 436 -22.67 18.48 -24.78
C GLN A 436 -22.69 16.95 -24.73
N LYS A 437 -22.49 16.38 -23.53
CA LYS A 437 -22.56 14.93 -23.30
C LYS A 437 -23.91 14.57 -22.70
N SER A 438 -24.54 13.49 -23.14
CA SER A 438 -25.72 12.91 -22.50
C SER A 438 -25.35 12.12 -21.24
N PRO A 439 -26.33 11.77 -20.38
CA PRO A 439 -26.14 10.74 -19.36
C PRO A 439 -25.69 9.42 -19.99
N CYS A 440 -24.97 8.61 -19.21
CA CYS A 440 -24.57 7.26 -19.60
C CYS A 440 -25.80 6.35 -19.64
N ILE A 441 -26.09 5.79 -20.81
CA ILE A 441 -27.21 4.86 -21.00
C ILE A 441 -26.63 3.45 -21.07
N ASP A 442 -26.88 2.66 -20.04
CA ASP A 442 -26.60 1.23 -19.94
C ASP A 442 -27.94 0.48 -20.03
N GLU A 443 -28.22 -0.10 -21.20
CA GLU A 443 -29.53 -0.70 -21.49
C GLU A 443 -29.70 -2.10 -20.89
N ASP A 444 -28.61 -2.82 -20.62
CA ASP A 444 -28.64 -4.20 -20.12
C ASP A 444 -28.16 -4.35 -18.67
N GLY A 445 -27.63 -3.28 -18.08
CA GLY A 445 -27.24 -3.21 -16.69
C GLY A 445 -25.95 -3.97 -16.40
N ASP A 446 -25.09 -4.18 -17.39
CA ASP A 446 -23.82 -4.90 -17.25
C ASP A 446 -22.67 -4.00 -16.74
N GLY A 447 -22.90 -2.69 -16.64
CA GLY A 447 -21.90 -1.71 -16.23
C GLY A 447 -21.19 -1.01 -17.40
N LEU A 448 -21.50 -1.36 -18.65
CA LEU A 448 -21.01 -0.72 -19.86
C LEU A 448 -22.17 -0.01 -20.58
N GLY A 449 -22.09 1.30 -20.62
CA GLY A 449 -23.07 2.14 -21.30
C GLY A 449 -22.48 2.93 -22.46
N THR A 450 -23.34 3.74 -23.08
CA THR A 450 -22.91 4.74 -24.07
C THR A 450 -23.38 6.14 -23.68
N ILE A 451 -22.54 7.15 -23.94
CA ILE A 451 -22.93 8.56 -23.92
C ILE A 451 -22.97 9.08 -25.35
N THR A 452 -23.91 9.98 -25.60
CA THR A 452 -24.03 10.74 -26.84
C THR A 452 -23.32 12.08 -26.66
N VAL A 453 -22.32 12.37 -27.49
CA VAL A 453 -21.54 13.61 -27.47
C VAL A 453 -21.90 14.45 -28.69
N LYS A 454 -22.41 15.66 -28.45
CA LYS A 454 -22.84 16.61 -29.47
C LYS A 454 -21.95 17.86 -29.45
N PRO A 455 -21.22 18.17 -30.53
CA PRO A 455 -20.51 19.43 -30.65
C PRO A 455 -21.50 20.58 -30.85
N ILE A 456 -21.33 21.64 -30.08
CA ILE A 456 -22.09 22.89 -30.14
C ILE A 456 -21.13 24.02 -30.49
N LYS A 457 -21.42 24.68 -31.61
CA LYS A 457 -20.67 25.84 -32.08
C LYS A 457 -21.15 27.10 -31.35
N GLN A 458 -20.25 27.82 -30.68
CA GLN A 458 -20.61 28.97 -29.83
C GLN A 458 -20.49 30.34 -30.52
N ASP A 459 -19.77 30.44 -31.64
CA ASP A 459 -19.39 31.74 -32.24
C ASP A 459 -20.44 32.34 -33.22
N GLY A 460 -21.60 31.69 -33.41
CA GLY A 460 -22.66 32.15 -34.32
C GLY A 460 -22.24 32.23 -35.80
N SER A 461 -21.05 31.76 -36.19
CA SER A 461 -20.56 31.90 -37.55
C SER A 461 -21.17 30.84 -38.49
N THR A 462 -21.38 31.17 -39.77
CA THR A 462 -21.96 30.24 -40.77
C THR A 462 -20.92 29.27 -41.37
N LEU A 463 -19.66 29.33 -40.93
CA LEU A 463 -18.59 28.44 -41.39
C LEU A 463 -18.87 26.98 -40.98
N SER A 464 -19.05 26.07 -41.94
CA SER A 464 -19.13 24.64 -41.64
C SER A 464 -17.83 24.18 -40.97
N ILE A 465 -17.91 23.39 -39.90
CA ILE A 465 -16.73 22.76 -39.29
C ILE A 465 -16.11 21.86 -40.37
N PRO A 466 -14.96 22.24 -40.97
CA PRO A 466 -14.37 21.45 -42.04
C PRO A 466 -13.73 20.24 -41.38
N ASP A 467 -14.33 19.08 -41.64
CA ASP A 467 -13.73 17.76 -41.46
C ASP A 467 -13.39 17.37 -40.00
N LEU A 468 -14.39 16.80 -39.31
CA LEU A 468 -14.24 16.09 -38.03
C LEU A 468 -13.16 14.99 -38.09
N GLY A 469 -12.81 14.50 -39.28
CA GLY A 469 -11.73 13.53 -39.49
C GLY A 469 -10.36 14.04 -39.01
N THR A 470 -10.13 15.36 -39.05
CA THR A 470 -8.87 15.96 -38.56
C THR A 470 -8.73 15.92 -37.04
N LEU A 471 -9.84 15.76 -36.30
CA LEU A 471 -9.85 15.62 -34.84
C LEU A 471 -9.75 14.15 -34.40
N GLY A 472 -9.53 13.21 -35.33
CA GLY A 472 -9.53 11.78 -35.03
C GLY A 472 -10.92 11.20 -34.75
N ILE A 473 -11.98 11.99 -34.90
CA ILE A 473 -13.36 11.56 -34.74
C ILE A 473 -13.78 10.90 -36.06
N THR A 474 -13.67 9.58 -36.11
CA THR A 474 -14.08 8.80 -37.28
C THR A 474 -15.61 8.77 -37.30
N ALA A 475 -16.23 9.67 -38.07
CA ALA A 475 -17.68 9.75 -38.17
C ALA A 475 -18.24 8.46 -38.82
N ILE A 476 -18.70 7.52 -38.00
CA ILE A 476 -19.46 6.36 -38.43
C ILE A 476 -20.90 6.85 -38.64
N ASN A 477 -21.27 7.03 -39.91
CA ASN A 477 -22.58 7.47 -40.43
C ASN A 477 -22.88 8.97 -40.35
N SER A 478 -22.79 9.61 -41.52
CA SER A 478 -23.11 11.00 -41.80
C SER A 478 -24.59 11.33 -41.57
N ASN A 479 -24.93 11.82 -40.38
CA ASN A 479 -25.98 12.81 -40.19
C ASN A 479 -25.32 14.13 -39.75
N ILE A 480 -25.80 15.24 -40.30
CA ILE A 480 -25.14 16.56 -40.33
C ILE A 480 -24.97 17.22 -38.95
N ASP A 481 -25.49 16.61 -37.89
CA ASP A 481 -25.49 17.19 -36.53
C ASP A 481 -24.20 16.93 -35.73
N GLY A 482 -23.23 16.21 -36.28
CA GLY A 482 -21.88 16.05 -35.70
C GLY A 482 -21.84 15.23 -34.41
N THR A 483 -22.94 14.60 -34.03
CA THR A 483 -23.05 13.79 -32.81
C THR A 483 -22.31 12.46 -32.97
N TYR A 484 -21.56 12.04 -31.95
CA TYR A 484 -20.92 10.72 -31.89
C TYR A 484 -21.16 10.07 -30.52
N THR A 485 -20.91 8.77 -30.40
CA THR A 485 -21.07 8.02 -29.14
C THR A 485 -19.71 7.68 -28.53
N GLU A 486 -19.56 7.84 -27.22
CA GLU A 486 -18.41 7.34 -26.45
C GLU A 486 -18.89 6.24 -25.50
N GLU A 487 -18.04 5.25 -25.22
CA GLU A 487 -18.29 4.27 -24.16
C GLU A 487 -18.18 4.94 -22.79
N CYS A 488 -19.04 4.53 -21.86
CA CYS A 488 -19.02 4.96 -20.47
C CYS A 488 -19.28 3.77 -19.56
N THR A 489 -18.98 3.89 -18.26
CA THR A 489 -19.23 2.84 -17.29
C THR A 489 -20.30 3.27 -16.28
N THR A 490 -21.27 2.40 -16.04
CA THR A 490 -22.30 2.51 -15.00
C THR A 490 -22.03 1.50 -13.89
N LEU A 491 -22.72 1.64 -12.75
CA LEU A 491 -22.80 0.55 -11.78
C LEU A 491 -23.71 -0.55 -12.35
N PRO A 492 -23.23 -1.80 -12.47
CA PRO A 492 -24.06 -2.90 -12.95
C PRO A 492 -25.33 -3.05 -12.10
N SER A 493 -26.46 -3.35 -12.74
CA SER A 493 -27.75 -3.54 -12.06
C SER A 493 -27.74 -4.68 -11.03
N ASN A 494 -26.78 -5.60 -11.15
CA ASN A 494 -26.52 -6.72 -10.24
C ASN A 494 -25.37 -6.46 -9.25
N TYR A 495 -24.86 -5.22 -9.16
CA TYR A 495 -23.79 -4.87 -8.23
C TYR A 495 -24.30 -4.92 -6.78
N ASN A 496 -24.02 -6.02 -6.09
CA ASN A 496 -24.42 -6.25 -4.70
C ASN A 496 -23.50 -5.55 -3.67
N GLY A 497 -22.72 -4.55 -4.09
CA GLY A 497 -21.61 -4.02 -3.32
C GLY A 497 -20.40 -4.97 -3.34
N PRO A 498 -19.26 -4.54 -2.78
CA PRO A 498 -18.12 -5.43 -2.56
C PRO A 498 -18.57 -6.58 -1.66
N GLU A 499 -18.34 -7.84 -2.10
CA GLU A 499 -18.54 -9.00 -1.24
C GLU A 499 -17.73 -8.80 0.04
N THR A 500 -18.42 -8.63 1.17
CA THR A 500 -17.78 -8.61 2.48
C THR A 500 -17.15 -9.99 2.68
N PRO A 501 -15.81 -10.09 2.73
CA PRO A 501 -15.16 -11.39 2.78
C PRO A 501 -15.65 -12.14 4.01
N PHE A 502 -15.87 -13.45 3.87
CA PHE A 502 -16.39 -14.30 4.95
C PHE A 502 -15.61 -14.15 6.28
N TYR A 503 -14.32 -13.83 6.19
CA TYR A 503 -13.45 -13.54 7.33
C TYR A 503 -13.88 -12.31 8.15
N THR A 504 -14.56 -11.33 7.55
CA THR A 504 -15.12 -10.16 8.26
C THR A 504 -16.28 -10.57 9.16
N TYR A 505 -17.17 -11.46 8.69
CA TYR A 505 -18.25 -11.98 9.54
C TYR A 505 -17.71 -12.84 10.67
N ILE A 506 -16.71 -13.68 10.39
CA ILE A 506 -16.04 -14.47 11.42
C ILE A 506 -15.33 -13.56 12.43
N SER A 507 -14.62 -12.51 11.99
CA SER A 507 -13.89 -11.62 12.90
C SER A 507 -14.82 -10.82 13.80
N ILE A 508 -15.96 -10.34 13.27
CA ILE A 508 -16.99 -9.67 14.07
C ILE A 508 -17.60 -10.64 15.08
N PHE A 509 -17.98 -11.85 14.65
CA PHE A 509 -18.53 -12.86 15.54
C PHE A 509 -17.54 -13.25 16.65
N LEU A 510 -16.27 -13.46 16.29
CA LEU A 510 -15.22 -13.79 17.24
C LEU A 510 -15.01 -12.65 18.25
N THR A 511 -14.97 -11.40 17.78
CA THR A 511 -14.86 -10.19 18.63
C THR A 511 -16.01 -10.13 19.63
N LEU A 512 -17.24 -10.38 19.18
CA LEU A 512 -18.42 -10.41 20.05
C LEU A 512 -18.37 -11.53 21.09
N VAL A 513 -17.86 -12.72 20.72
CA VAL A 513 -17.65 -13.84 21.65
C VAL A 513 -16.59 -13.50 22.70
N ILE A 514 -15.49 -12.85 22.31
CA ILE A 514 -14.42 -12.42 23.22
C ILE A 514 -14.95 -11.37 24.20
N LEU A 515 -15.67 -10.37 23.71
CA LEU A 515 -16.31 -9.35 24.55
C LEU A 515 -17.33 -9.97 25.51
N GLY A 516 -18.12 -10.94 25.05
CA GLY A 516 -19.06 -11.69 25.89
C GLY A 516 -18.36 -12.45 27.02
N MET A 517 -17.27 -13.16 26.73
CA MET A 517 -16.47 -13.84 27.75
C MET A 517 -15.82 -12.87 28.74
N PHE A 518 -15.34 -11.72 28.27
CA PHE A 518 -14.81 -10.67 29.13
C PHE A 518 -15.88 -10.10 30.07
N TYR A 519 -17.09 -9.89 29.57
CA TYR A 519 -18.19 -9.36 30.37
C TYR A 519 -18.68 -10.36 31.42
N MET A 520 -18.82 -11.64 31.05
CA MET A 520 -19.23 -12.73 31.95
C MET A 520 -18.21 -12.96 33.07
N THR A 521 -16.91 -12.85 32.78
CA THR A 521 -15.86 -12.97 33.82
C THR A 521 -15.85 -11.77 34.78
N ARG A 522 -16.24 -10.57 34.34
CA ARG A 522 -16.43 -9.41 35.22
C ARG A 522 -17.67 -9.53 36.11
N LEU A 523 -18.79 -10.02 35.58
CA LEU A 523 -20.02 -10.23 36.35
C LEU A 523 -19.81 -11.23 37.50
N ASN A 524 -19.10 -12.33 37.25
CA ASN A 524 -18.80 -13.34 38.26
C ASN A 524 -17.80 -12.89 39.36
N ARG A 525 -17.17 -11.71 39.26
CA ARG A 525 -16.32 -11.17 40.34
C ARG A 525 -17.10 -10.26 41.31
N LYS A 526 -18.33 -9.88 40.97
CA LYS A 526 -19.19 -9.04 41.82
C LYS A 526 -20.25 -9.84 42.60
N LEU A 527 -20.37 -11.13 42.31
CA LEU A 527 -21.11 -12.13 43.09
C LEU A 527 -20.11 -12.93 43.90
#